data_AF-A0AAI9ZSW3-F1
#
_entry.id   AF-A0AAI9ZSW3-F1
#
_cell.length_a   1.000
_cell.length_b   1.000
_cell.length_c   1.000
_cell.angle_alpha   90.00
_cell.angle_beta   90.00
_cell.angle_gamma   90.00
#
_symmetry.space_group_name_H-M   'P 1'
#
loop_
_entity.id
_entity.type
_entity.pdbx_description
1 polymer ?
#
loop_
_entity_poly.entity_id
_entity_poly.type
_entity_poly.pdbx_seq_one_letter_code
_entity_poly.pdbx_strand_id
1 'polypeptide(L)'
;IEAAIGVIGLSLQLIDSAIKVKRAITTYRSASTEINRLMLKIERVEAICGAIKDSLEGNAPSGQCSDLIKTWGVCVLKSIQSTLAEIHAIITKLGRKGGKRRPFNTVGFTFLECKDDISLLSKWLDDDLTYLQHMMTAEILCAFRVLLLKVPH
;
A
#
# COMPACT_ATOMS: atom_id res chain seq x y z
N ILE A 1 7.34 5.71 -22.29
CA ILE A 1 7.25 6.95 -21.46
C ILE A 1 5.88 7.03 -20.78
N GLU A 2 4.77 6.84 -21.51
CA GLU A 2 3.40 6.89 -20.95
C GLU A 2 3.14 5.92 -19.79
N ALA A 3 3.58 4.66 -19.90
CA ALA A 3 3.40 3.67 -18.82
C ALA A 3 4.13 4.06 -17.52
N ALA A 4 5.32 4.65 -17.61
CA ALA A 4 6.08 5.13 -16.46
C ALA A 4 5.38 6.30 -15.75
N ILE A 5 4.85 7.26 -16.53
CA ILE A 5 4.07 8.40 -16.00
C ILE A 5 2.80 7.89 -15.31
N GLY A 6 2.11 6.90 -15.90
CA GLY A 6 0.92 6.29 -15.30
C GLY A 6 1.21 5.62 -13.96
N VAL A 7 2.32 4.87 -13.85
CA VAL A 7 2.74 4.24 -12.59
C VAL A 7 3.14 5.29 -11.55
N ILE A 8 3.91 6.32 -11.92
CA ILE A 8 4.25 7.43 -11.01
C ILE A 8 2.98 8.09 -10.46
N GLY A 9 2.03 8.42 -11.34
CA GLY A 9 0.78 9.07 -10.96
C GLY A 9 -0.04 8.21 -9.99
N LEU A 10 -0.14 6.91 -10.24
CA LEU A 10 -0.83 5.98 -9.34
C LEU A 10 -0.11 5.84 -7.99
N SER A 11 1.23 5.75 -7.98
CA SER A 11 2.02 5.71 -6.75
C SER A 11 1.78 6.94 -5.88
N LEU A 12 1.75 8.14 -6.46
CA LEU A 12 1.42 9.37 -5.74
C LEU A 12 0.00 9.34 -5.16
N GLN A 13 -0.99 8.92 -5.95
CA GLN A 13 -2.38 8.79 -5.47
C GLN A 13 -2.52 7.79 -4.31
N LEU A 14 -1.73 6.71 -4.34
CA LEU A 14 -1.71 5.70 -3.29
C LEU A 14 -1.06 6.23 -2.00
N ILE A 15 0.02 7.00 -2.10
CA ILE A 15 0.62 7.70 -0.95
C ILE A 15 -0.42 8.61 -0.30
N ASP A 16 -1.11 9.44 -1.08
CA ASP A 16 -2.16 10.32 -0.56
C ASP A 16 -3.31 9.53 0.08
N SER A 17 -3.70 8.41 -0.52
CA SER A 17 -4.75 7.54 0.01
C SER A 17 -4.32 6.87 1.32
N ALA A 18 -3.08 6.39 1.40
CA ALA A 18 -2.50 5.82 2.61
C ALA A 18 -2.49 6.84 3.75
N ILE A 19 -2.03 8.08 3.48
CA ILE A 19 -2.05 9.17 4.47
C ILE A 19 -3.48 9.43 4.98
N LYS A 20 -4.49 9.43 4.11
CA LYS A 20 -5.90 9.60 4.51
C LYS A 20 -6.37 8.47 5.42
N VAL A 21 -6.06 7.21 5.08
CA VAL A 21 -6.41 6.05 5.90
C VAL A 21 -5.72 6.11 7.26
N LYS A 22 -4.42 6.41 7.32
CA LYS A 22 -3.69 6.57 8.59
C LYS A 22 -4.35 7.61 9.48
N ARG A 23 -4.71 8.78 8.94
CA ARG A 23 -5.42 9.83 9.69
C ARG A 23 -6.76 9.35 10.24
N ALA A 24 -7.51 8.57 9.46
CA ALA A 24 -8.77 7.97 9.90
C ALA A 24 -8.56 6.96 11.04
N ILE A 25 -7.53 6.10 10.93
CA ILE A 25 -7.16 5.13 11.97
C ILE A 25 -6.78 5.85 13.28
N THR A 26 -5.91 6.87 13.20
CA THR A 26 -5.50 7.66 14.37
C THR A 26 -6.70 8.34 15.04
N THR A 27 -7.68 8.78 14.26
CA THR A 27 -8.91 9.41 14.77
C THR A 27 -9.81 8.40 15.49
N TYR A 28 -9.86 7.15 15.02
CA TYR A 28 -10.63 6.09 15.66
C TYR A 28 -10.08 5.70 17.05
N ARG A 29 -8.79 5.94 17.34
CA ARG A 29 -8.13 5.68 18.64
C ARG A 29 -8.38 4.26 19.19
N SER A 30 -8.31 3.25 18.33
CA SER A 30 -8.48 1.85 18.74
C SER A 30 -7.17 1.22 19.18
N ALA A 31 -7.23 0.41 20.24
CA ALA A 31 -6.12 -0.43 20.69
C ALA A 31 -6.14 -1.85 20.07
N SER A 32 -7.01 -2.11 19.07
CA SER A 32 -7.09 -3.42 18.43
C SER A 32 -5.79 -3.75 17.69
N THR A 33 -5.29 -4.97 17.91
CA THR A 33 -4.10 -5.49 17.23
C THR A 33 -4.29 -5.54 15.72
N GLU A 34 -5.51 -5.83 15.24
CA GLU A 34 -5.86 -5.84 13.82
C GLU A 34 -5.71 -4.44 13.20
N ILE A 35 -6.17 -3.39 13.90
CA ILE A 35 -6.01 -2.00 13.45
C ILE A 35 -4.54 -1.57 13.46
N ASN A 36 -3.78 -1.96 14.48
CA ASN A 36 -2.34 -1.65 14.55
C ASN A 36 -1.54 -2.35 13.45
N ARG A 37 -1.85 -3.62 13.16
CA ARG A 37 -1.23 -4.36 12.04
C ARG A 37 -1.57 -3.73 10.70
N LEU A 38 -2.82 -3.27 10.54
CA LEU A 38 -3.25 -2.57 9.35
C LEU A 38 -2.49 -1.26 9.15
N MET A 39 -2.25 -0.49 10.22
CA MET A 39 -1.44 0.74 10.18
C MET A 39 -0.04 0.49 9.61
N LEU A 40 0.66 -0.54 10.08
CA LEU A 40 1.99 -0.91 9.59
C LEU A 40 1.98 -1.27 8.10
N LYS A 41 0.93 -1.94 7.63
CA LYS A 41 0.77 -2.27 6.20
C LYS A 41 0.52 -1.04 5.35
N ILE A 42 -0.23 -0.07 5.86
CA ILE A 42 -0.45 1.21 5.17
C ILE A 42 0.87 2.00 5.08
N GLU A 43 1.69 1.99 6.12
CA GLU A 43 3.04 2.58 6.07
C GLU A 43 3.93 1.89 5.02
N ARG A 44 3.80 0.57 4.87
CA ARG A 44 4.49 -0.19 3.82
C ARG A 44 4.01 0.23 2.41
N VAL A 45 2.75 0.61 2.22
CA VAL A 45 2.27 1.19 0.95
C VAL A 45 3.05 2.45 0.61
N GLU A 46 3.18 3.39 1.56
CA GLU A 46 3.92 4.64 1.33
C GLU A 46 5.38 4.37 0.97
N ALA A 47 6.04 3.46 1.69
CA ALA A 47 7.43 3.11 1.43
C ALA A 47 7.62 2.50 0.03
N ILE A 48 6.79 1.53 -0.36
CA ILE A 48 6.90 0.87 -1.67
C ILE A 48 6.52 1.84 -2.80
N CYS A 49 5.43 2.60 -2.67
CA CYS A 49 5.02 3.56 -3.69
C CYS A 49 6.03 4.71 -3.84
N GLY A 50 6.63 5.16 -2.73
CA GLY A 50 7.72 6.13 -2.73
C GLY A 50 8.95 5.61 -3.48
N ALA A 51 9.37 4.38 -3.19
CA ALA A 51 10.49 3.76 -3.88
C ALA A 51 10.24 3.54 -5.38
N ILE A 52 9.00 3.15 -5.77
CA ILE A 52 8.60 3.02 -7.18
C ILE A 52 8.68 4.39 -7.88
N LYS A 53 8.15 5.44 -7.24
CA LYS A 53 8.20 6.81 -7.77
C LYS A 53 9.64 7.27 -7.96
N ASP A 54 10.47 7.18 -6.92
CA ASP A 54 11.87 7.66 -6.97
C ASP A 54 12.68 6.88 -8.02
N SER A 55 12.39 5.59 -8.20
CA SER A 55 13.01 4.75 -9.23
C SER A 55 12.61 5.16 -10.65
N LEU A 56 11.35 5.52 -10.88
CA LEU A 56 10.84 5.94 -12.20
C LEU A 56 11.21 7.38 -12.56
N GLU A 57 11.35 8.27 -11.57
CA GLU A 57 11.81 9.66 -11.75
C GLU A 57 13.32 9.76 -11.99
N GLY A 58 14.05 8.64 -11.92
CA GLY A 58 15.51 8.62 -12.12
C GLY A 58 16.30 9.11 -10.90
N ASN A 59 15.64 9.30 -9.76
CA ASN A 59 16.26 9.72 -8.50
C ASN A 59 16.93 8.54 -7.76
N ALA A 60 16.69 7.29 -8.19
CA ALA A 60 17.31 6.11 -7.64
C ALA A 60 18.68 5.79 -8.29
N PRO A 61 19.69 5.33 -7.53
CA PRO A 61 21.05 5.08 -8.02
C PRO A 61 21.16 3.97 -9.08
N SER A 62 20.10 3.20 -9.33
CA SER A 62 20.05 2.15 -10.36
C SER A 62 19.31 2.54 -11.64
N GLY A 63 18.72 3.75 -11.75
CA GLY A 63 18.21 4.35 -13.00
C GLY A 63 17.18 3.56 -13.83
N GLN A 64 16.76 2.37 -13.40
CA GLN A 64 15.88 1.49 -14.16
C GLN A 64 14.82 0.92 -13.22
N CYS A 65 13.71 1.64 -13.08
CA CYS A 65 12.46 0.95 -12.80
C CYS A 65 12.07 0.20 -14.07
N SER A 66 11.96 -1.13 -14.00
CA SER A 66 11.96 -1.97 -15.21
C SER A 66 10.60 -1.99 -15.93
N ASP A 67 10.60 -2.59 -17.11
CA ASP A 67 9.39 -2.86 -17.88
C ASP A 67 8.38 -3.72 -17.10
N LEU A 68 8.80 -4.53 -16.13
CA LEU A 68 7.90 -5.36 -15.32
C LEU A 68 7.01 -4.50 -14.41
N ILE A 69 7.56 -3.56 -13.64
CA ILE A 69 6.75 -2.58 -12.88
C ILE A 69 5.94 -1.68 -13.81
N LYS A 70 6.50 -1.23 -14.94
CA LYS A 70 5.75 -0.40 -15.91
C LYS A 70 4.55 -1.15 -16.52
N THR A 71 4.68 -2.45 -16.73
CA THR A 71 3.67 -3.28 -17.41
C THR A 71 2.65 -3.85 -16.44
N TRP A 72 3.10 -4.41 -15.31
CA TRP A 72 2.25 -5.14 -14.36
C TRP A 72 1.98 -4.38 -13.07
N GLY A 73 2.84 -3.43 -12.71
CA GLY A 73 2.68 -2.60 -11.52
C GLY A 73 1.35 -1.85 -11.52
N VAL A 74 0.88 -1.36 -12.68
CA VAL A 74 -0.42 -0.65 -12.79
C VAL A 74 -1.59 -1.49 -12.27
N CYS A 75 -1.65 -2.79 -12.58
CA CYS A 75 -2.74 -3.67 -12.13
C CYS A 75 -2.72 -3.83 -10.62
N VAL A 76 -1.54 -4.04 -10.05
CA VAL A 76 -1.35 -4.25 -8.61
C VAL A 76 -1.63 -2.95 -7.84
N LEU A 77 -1.13 -1.81 -8.34
CA LEU A 77 -1.40 -0.49 -7.75
C LEU A 77 -2.90 -0.16 -7.74
N LYS A 78 -3.65 -0.54 -8.78
CA LYS A 78 -5.12 -0.40 -8.80
C LYS A 78 -5.80 -1.31 -7.78
N SER A 79 -5.32 -2.55 -7.60
CA SER A 79 -5.82 -3.46 -6.56
C SER A 79 -5.61 -2.87 -5.15
N ILE A 80 -4.41 -2.36 -4.88
CA ILE A 80 -4.09 -1.64 -3.64
C ILE A 80 -5.00 -0.42 -3.47
N GLN A 81 -5.26 0.33 -4.53
CA GLN A 81 -6.14 1.52 -4.49
C GLN A 81 -7.57 1.13 -4.07
N SER A 82 -8.13 0.06 -4.65
CA SER A 82 -9.44 -0.46 -4.26
C SER A 82 -9.46 -0.88 -2.79
N THR A 83 -8.45 -1.66 -2.39
CA THR A 83 -8.32 -2.15 -1.01
C THR A 83 -8.22 -1.01 0.00
N LEU A 84 -7.42 0.03 -0.28
CA LEU A 84 -7.33 1.22 0.57
C LEU A 84 -8.64 2.00 0.65
N ALA A 85 -9.41 2.08 -0.44
CA ALA A 85 -10.70 2.75 -0.43
C ALA A 85 -11.72 2.02 0.47
N GLU A 86 -11.74 0.69 0.40
CA GLU A 86 -12.60 -0.15 1.26
C GLU A 86 -12.19 -0.05 2.73
N ILE A 87 -10.89 -0.13 3.02
CA ILE A 87 -10.35 0.10 4.38
C ILE A 87 -10.77 1.49 4.87
N HIS A 88 -10.60 2.54 4.07
CA HIS A 88 -10.96 3.90 4.45
C HIS A 88 -12.45 4.00 4.81
N ALA A 89 -13.33 3.36 4.02
CA ALA A 89 -14.77 3.35 4.26
C ALA A 89 -15.11 2.66 5.59
N ILE A 90 -14.51 1.49 5.87
CA ILE A 90 -14.72 0.74 7.11
C ILE A 90 -14.24 1.55 8.32
N ILE A 91 -13.02 2.08 8.29
CA ILE A 91 -12.46 2.87 9.40
C ILE A 91 -13.29 4.13 9.63
N THR A 92 -13.73 4.81 8.57
CA THR A 92 -14.61 5.98 8.68
C THR A 92 -15.96 5.61 9.31
N LYS A 93 -16.54 4.46 8.94
CA LYS A 93 -17.78 3.94 9.53
C LYS A 93 -17.61 3.67 11.03
N LEU A 94 -16.48 3.08 11.43
CA LEU A 94 -16.13 2.85 12.84
C LEU A 94 -15.99 4.17 13.60
N GLY A 95 -15.27 5.15 13.04
CA GLY A 95 -15.09 6.48 13.65
C GLY A 95 -16.40 7.26 13.83
N ARG A 96 -17.29 7.25 12.83
CA ARG A 96 -18.60 7.93 12.90
C ARG A 96 -19.52 7.33 13.96
N LYS A 97 -19.50 6.00 14.13
CA LYS A 97 -20.31 5.31 15.13
C LYS A 97 -19.78 5.50 16.55
N GLY A 98 -18.47 5.71 16.74
CA GLY A 98 -17.88 6.07 18.04
C GLY A 98 -18.11 7.51 18.49
N GLY A 99 -18.30 8.45 17.55
CA GLY A 99 -18.51 9.88 17.87
C GLY A 99 -19.94 10.28 18.26
N LYS A 100 -20.95 9.49 17.90
CA LYS A 100 -22.32 9.70 18.42
C LYS A 100 -22.38 9.09 19.82
N ARG A 101 -22.75 9.89 20.83
CA ARG A 101 -23.12 9.43 22.19
C ARG A 101 -24.11 8.27 22.11
N ARG A 102 -23.59 7.07 21.94
CA ARG A 102 -24.32 5.80 21.95
C ARG A 102 -23.72 4.97 23.08
N PRO A 103 -24.53 4.13 23.73
CA PRO A 103 -24.07 3.34 24.86
C PRO A 103 -22.82 2.55 24.48
N PHE A 104 -21.84 2.56 25.38
CA PHE A 104 -20.47 2.02 25.24
C PHE A 104 -20.39 0.62 24.58
N ASN A 105 -21.48 -0.16 24.62
CA ASN A 105 -21.58 -1.47 23.98
C ASN A 105 -21.61 -1.45 22.43
N THR A 106 -21.77 -0.30 21.78
CA THR A 106 -21.93 -0.24 20.31
C THR A 106 -20.62 -0.16 19.52
N VAL A 107 -19.54 0.37 20.10
CA VAL A 107 -18.25 0.52 19.40
C VAL A 107 -17.56 -0.84 19.24
N GLY A 108 -17.46 -1.62 20.33
CA GLY A 108 -16.91 -2.98 20.29
C GLY A 108 -17.70 -3.89 19.35
N PHE A 109 -19.04 -3.82 19.39
CA PHE A 109 -19.90 -4.60 18.50
C PHE A 109 -19.70 -4.23 17.02
N THR A 110 -19.63 -2.92 16.70
CA THR A 110 -19.38 -2.50 15.31
C THR A 110 -18.00 -2.94 14.81
N PHE A 111 -16.98 -2.93 15.67
CA PHE A 111 -15.69 -3.48 15.29
C PHE A 111 -15.76 -4.98 15.01
N LEU A 112 -16.47 -5.76 15.85
CA LEU A 112 -16.67 -7.19 15.63
C LEU A 112 -17.37 -7.47 14.30
N GLU A 113 -18.39 -6.68 13.92
CA GLU A 113 -19.07 -6.79 12.61
C GLU A 113 -18.12 -6.62 11.41
N CYS A 114 -17.06 -5.82 11.56
CA CYS A 114 -16.14 -5.48 10.47
C CYS A 114 -14.76 -6.16 10.62
N LYS A 115 -14.55 -6.95 11.67
CA LYS A 115 -13.22 -7.51 11.99
C LYS A 115 -12.72 -8.45 10.90
N ASP A 116 -13.60 -9.29 10.38
CA ASP A 116 -13.25 -10.27 9.36
C ASP A 116 -12.94 -9.57 8.02
N ASP A 117 -13.72 -8.56 7.66
CA ASP A 117 -13.46 -7.69 6.50
C ASP A 117 -12.10 -6.99 6.62
N ILE A 118 -11.80 -6.40 7.79
CA ILE A 118 -10.50 -5.75 8.05
C ILE A 118 -9.36 -6.75 7.91
N SER A 119 -9.54 -7.97 8.42
CA SER A 119 -8.52 -9.02 8.35
C SER A 119 -8.30 -9.49 6.91
N LEU A 120 -9.37 -9.65 6.14
CA LEU A 120 -9.33 -10.02 4.73
C LEU A 120 -8.63 -8.94 3.88
N LEU A 121 -9.06 -7.69 4.00
CA LEU A 121 -8.47 -6.55 3.28
C LEU A 121 -7.00 -6.35 3.67
N SER A 122 -6.68 -6.53 4.96
CA SER A 122 -5.30 -6.51 5.44
C SER A 122 -4.45 -7.60 4.78
N LYS A 123 -5.01 -8.78 4.56
CA LYS A 123 -4.32 -9.87 3.85
C LYS A 123 -4.11 -9.53 2.38
N TRP A 124 -5.16 -9.11 1.66
CA TRP A 124 -5.04 -8.73 0.25
C TRP A 124 -4.01 -7.61 0.04
N LEU A 125 -4.02 -6.61 0.91
CA LEU A 125 -3.02 -5.54 0.88
C LEU A 125 -1.59 -6.08 1.04
N ASP A 126 -1.39 -7.06 1.93
CA ASP A 126 -0.08 -7.64 2.19
C ASP A 126 0.41 -8.52 1.02
N ASP A 127 -0.50 -9.26 0.39
CA ASP A 127 -0.22 -10.07 -0.79
C ASP A 127 0.19 -9.16 -1.97
N ASP A 128 -0.55 -8.08 -2.22
CA ASP A 128 -0.24 -7.09 -3.27
C ASP A 128 1.11 -6.38 -3.01
N LEU A 129 1.37 -5.97 -1.77
CA LEU A 129 2.64 -5.33 -1.40
C LEU A 129 3.83 -6.28 -1.53
N THR A 130 3.63 -7.55 -1.18
CA THR A 130 4.64 -8.59 -1.34
C THR A 130 4.90 -8.87 -2.82
N TYR A 131 3.87 -8.86 -3.64
CA TYR A 131 4.01 -8.99 -5.08
C TYR A 131 4.77 -7.80 -5.71
N LEU A 132 4.46 -6.55 -5.34
CA LEU A 132 5.23 -5.38 -5.76
C LEU A 132 6.70 -5.49 -5.33
N GLN A 133 6.96 -5.88 -4.08
CA GLN A 133 8.32 -6.04 -3.58
C GLN A 133 9.09 -7.14 -4.30
N HIS A 134 8.44 -8.25 -4.65
CA HIS A 134 9.05 -9.31 -5.46
C HIS A 134 9.38 -8.83 -6.86
N MET A 135 8.50 -8.07 -7.52
CA MET A 135 8.82 -7.45 -8.81
C MET A 135 10.05 -6.55 -8.69
N MET A 136 10.09 -5.64 -7.71
CA MET A 136 11.25 -4.77 -7.46
C MET A 136 12.54 -5.57 -7.19
N THR A 137 12.45 -6.65 -6.41
CA THR A 137 13.63 -7.47 -6.05
C THR A 137 14.16 -8.27 -7.24
N ALA A 138 13.27 -8.90 -8.01
CA ALA A 138 13.64 -9.64 -9.22
C ALA A 138 14.36 -8.72 -10.23
N GLU A 139 13.90 -7.47 -10.34
CA GLU A 139 14.52 -6.47 -11.21
C GLU A 139 15.94 -6.10 -10.76
N ILE A 140 16.15 -5.87 -9.47
CA ILE A 140 17.48 -5.59 -8.92
C ILE A 140 18.44 -6.76 -9.22
N LEU A 141 17.99 -8.00 -8.99
CA LEU A 141 18.80 -9.20 -9.24
C LEU A 141 19.15 -9.37 -10.73
N CYS A 142 18.22 -9.09 -11.64
CA CYS A 142 18.47 -9.10 -13.08
C CYS A 142 19.51 -8.04 -13.48
N ALA A 143 19.43 -6.82 -12.94
CA ALA A 143 20.38 -5.76 -13.21
C ALA A 143 21.81 -6.12 -12.74
N PHE A 144 21.94 -6.72 -11.55
CA PHE A 144 23.24 -7.20 -11.04
C PHE A 144 23.85 -8.28 -11.94
N ARG A 145 23.05 -9.22 -12.44
CA ARG A 145 23.53 -10.29 -13.33
C ARG A 145 24.09 -9.73 -14.64
N VAL A 146 23.47 -8.70 -15.21
CA VAL A 146 23.94 -8.04 -16.44
C VAL A 146 25.23 -7.27 -16.20
N LEU A 147 25.40 -6.63 -15.04
CA LEU A 147 26.62 -5.91 -14.68
C LEU A 147 27.81 -6.87 -14.45
N LEU A 148 27.57 -8.02 -13.81
CA LEU A 148 28.61 -9.05 -13.61
C LEU A 148 29.08 -9.68 -14.93
N LEU A 149 28.21 -9.79 -15.93
CA LEU A 149 28.56 -10.31 -17.26
C LEU A 149 29.29 -9.28 -18.15
N LYS A 150 29.35 -8.01 -17.76
CA LYS A 150 30.02 -6.94 -18.49
C LYS A 150 31.44 -6.62 -17.99
N VAL A 151 31.96 -7.37 -17.01
CA VAL A 151 33.35 -7.25 -16.59
C VAL A 151 34.24 -7.89 -17.66
N PRO A 152 35.06 -7.12 -18.39
CA PRO A 152 35.99 -7.70 -19.36
C PRO A 152 37.10 -8.43 -18.59
N HIS A 153 37.35 -9.69 -18.97
CA HIS A 153 38.56 -10.41 -18.59
C HIS A 153 39.76 -9.90 -19.39
#